data_AF-U1MZW5-F1
#
_entry.id   AF-U1MZW5-F1
#
_cell.length_a   1.000
_cell.length_b   1.000
_cell.length_c   1.000
_cell.angle_alpha   90.00
_cell.angle_beta   90.00
_cell.angle_gamma   90.00
#
_symmetry.space_group_name_H-M   'P 1'
#
loop_
_entity.id
_entity.type
_entity.pdbx_description
1 polymer ?
#
loop_
_entity_poly.entity_id
_entity_poly.type
_entity_poly.pdbx_seq_one_letter_code
_entity_poly.pdbx_strand_id
1 'polypeptide(L)'
;MDVTGDEIAGVAGLFNGATREELAAALAELAYKRGESHDPAAFHDPVDRAIERYHIVAVETDHDTAAAESVLVPGPVAFPAPPTGADDLPHILDVPDRAVDRTAAGEAAAERLLAEAATAVDAGDTDRITK
;
A
#
# COMPACT_ATOMS: atom_id res chain seq x y z
N MET A 1 5.50 -1.47 -16.47
CA MET A 1 4.53 -2.53 -16.17
C MET A 1 3.24 -1.87 -15.73
N ASP A 2 2.08 -2.37 -16.18
CA ASP A 2 0.79 -2.00 -15.59
C ASP A 2 0.46 -2.99 -14.47
N VAL A 3 0.16 -2.49 -13.27
CA VAL A 3 -0.11 -3.30 -12.07
C VAL A 3 -1.44 -2.90 -11.46
N THR A 4 -2.24 -3.89 -11.09
CA THR A 4 -3.55 -3.67 -10.47
C THR A 4 -3.42 -3.39 -8.96
N GLY A 5 -4.48 -2.84 -8.35
CA GLY A 5 -4.52 -2.62 -6.90
C GLY A 5 -4.37 -3.92 -6.10
N ASP A 6 -4.96 -5.02 -6.58
CA ASP A 6 -4.87 -6.34 -5.94
C ASP A 6 -3.47 -6.95 -6.05
N GLU A 7 -2.75 -6.68 -7.15
CA GLU A 7 -1.36 -7.05 -7.31
C GLU A 7 -0.45 -6.24 -6.39
N ILE A 8 -0.66 -4.93 -6.28
CA ILE A 8 0.06 -4.07 -5.33
C ILE A 8 -0.20 -4.53 -3.89
N ALA A 9 -1.45 -4.83 -3.54
CA ALA A 9 -1.82 -5.38 -2.24
C ALA A 9 -1.16 -6.75 -2.00
N GLY A 10 -1.10 -7.60 -3.03
CA GLY A 10 -0.39 -8.87 -3.01
C GLY A 10 1.08 -8.69 -2.66
N VAL A 11 1.77 -7.77 -3.34
CA VAL A 11 3.18 -7.46 -3.07
C VAL A 11 3.36 -6.91 -1.66
N ALA A 12 2.56 -5.92 -1.22
CA ALA A 12 2.61 -5.40 0.15
C ALA A 12 2.42 -6.50 1.21
N GLY A 13 1.55 -7.47 0.94
CA GLY A 13 1.32 -8.64 1.79
C GLY A 13 2.51 -9.58 1.90
N LEU A 14 3.36 -9.70 0.88
CA LEU A 14 4.59 -10.53 0.94
C LEU A 14 5.60 -10.01 1.96
N PHE A 15 5.64 -8.70 2.19
CA PHE A 15 6.52 -8.06 3.17
C PHE A 15 5.93 -8.00 4.59
N ASN A 16 4.70 -8.50 4.78
CA ASN A 16 3.92 -8.32 6.01
C ASN A 16 3.81 -6.83 6.46
N GLY A 17 3.83 -5.92 5.49
CA GLY A 17 3.96 -4.47 5.70
C GLY A 17 5.26 -3.93 5.10
N ALA A 18 5.13 -3.13 4.06
CA ALA A 18 6.25 -2.44 3.40
C ALA A 18 6.07 -0.93 3.51
N THR A 19 7.15 -0.18 3.65
CA THR A 19 7.09 1.28 3.48
C THR A 19 6.72 1.61 2.02
N ARG A 20 6.36 2.87 1.76
CA ARG A 20 6.04 3.30 0.40
C ARG A 20 7.21 3.09 -0.56
N GLU A 21 8.41 3.41 -0.09
CA GLU A 21 9.67 3.32 -0.82
C GLU A 21 10.05 1.86 -1.07
N GLU A 22 9.89 0.98 -0.07
CA GLU A 22 10.13 -0.45 -0.22
C GLU A 22 9.15 -1.09 -1.22
N LEU A 23 7.87 -0.72 -1.15
CA LEU A 23 6.85 -1.22 -2.09
C LEU A 23 7.13 -0.76 -3.52
N ALA A 24 7.53 0.50 -3.70
CA ALA A 24 7.93 1.04 -5.00
C ALA A 24 9.19 0.33 -5.55
N ALA A 25 10.19 0.08 -4.70
CA ALA A 25 11.39 -0.68 -5.06
C ALA A 25 11.04 -2.13 -5.44
N ALA A 26 10.12 -2.78 -4.72
CA ALA A 26 9.64 -4.12 -5.03
C ALA A 26 8.97 -4.22 -6.40
N LEU A 27 8.16 -3.23 -6.76
CA LEU A 27 7.51 -3.18 -8.07
C LEU A 27 8.52 -2.92 -9.20
N ALA A 28 9.53 -2.07 -8.96
CA ALA A 28 10.63 -1.84 -9.90
C ALA A 28 11.49 -3.10 -10.11
N GLU A 29 11.86 -3.81 -9.04
CA GLU A 29 12.59 -5.07 -9.12
C GLU A 29 11.78 -6.15 -9.85
N LEU A 30 10.47 -6.23 -9.59
CA LEU A 30 9.57 -7.14 -10.30
C LEU A 30 9.51 -6.82 -11.80
N ALA A 31 9.49 -5.54 -12.17
CA ALA A 31 9.56 -5.13 -13.56
C ALA A 31 10.89 -5.49 -14.21
N TYR A 32 11.99 -5.29 -13.49
CA TYR A 32 13.33 -5.66 -13.93
C TYR A 32 13.43 -7.17 -14.21
N LYS A 33 12.89 -8.01 -13.32
CA LYS A 33 12.79 -9.47 -13.53
C LYS A 33 11.98 -9.87 -14.76
N ARG A 34 11.11 -8.99 -15.27
CA ARG A 34 10.33 -9.17 -16.51
C ARG A 34 10.96 -8.51 -17.74
N GLY A 35 12.18 -7.99 -17.61
CA GLY A 35 12.91 -7.35 -18.70
C GLY A 35 12.54 -5.89 -18.95
N GLU A 36 11.80 -5.26 -18.02
CA GLU A 36 11.46 -3.83 -18.08
C GLU A 36 12.28 -3.05 -17.03
N SER A 37 12.89 -1.94 -17.40
CA SER A 37 13.60 -1.07 -16.46
C SER A 37 12.77 0.16 -16.15
N HIS A 38 12.38 0.32 -14.88
CA HIS A 38 11.66 1.48 -14.37
C HIS A 38 12.37 1.98 -13.11
N ASP A 39 12.38 3.29 -12.92
CA ASP A 39 12.76 3.89 -11.63
C ASP A 39 11.68 3.58 -10.58
N PRO A 40 12.03 3.30 -9.31
CA PRO A 40 11.04 3.11 -8.25
C PRO A 40 9.99 4.23 -8.17
N ALA A 41 10.39 5.49 -8.41
CA ALA A 41 9.48 6.63 -8.40
C ALA A 41 8.34 6.53 -9.43
N ALA A 42 8.51 5.73 -10.50
CA ALA A 42 7.45 5.47 -11.48
C ALA A 42 6.25 4.72 -10.86
N PHE A 43 6.43 4.09 -9.70
CA PHE A 43 5.38 3.35 -9.00
C PHE A 43 4.70 4.16 -7.88
N HIS A 44 5.13 5.40 -7.60
CA HIS A 44 4.48 6.23 -6.59
C HIS A 44 3.00 6.50 -6.92
N ASP A 45 2.71 6.94 -8.15
CA ASP A 45 1.33 7.21 -8.58
C ASP A 45 0.42 5.96 -8.55
N PRO A 46 0.84 4.77 -9.04
CA PRO A 46 0.10 3.53 -8.81
C PRO A 46 -0.16 3.21 -7.33
N VAL A 47 0.84 3.38 -6.46
CA VAL A 47 0.71 3.15 -5.02
C VAL A 47 -0.29 4.13 -4.39
N ASP A 48 -0.21 5.41 -4.74
CA ASP A 48 -1.17 6.44 -4.28
C ASP A 48 -2.59 6.09 -4.70
N ARG A 49 -2.79 5.69 -5.96
CA ARG A 49 -4.11 5.25 -6.44
C ARG A 49 -4.62 4.00 -5.72
N ALA A 50 -3.73 3.10 -5.31
CA ALA A 50 -4.09 1.90 -4.54
C ALA A 50 -4.48 2.25 -3.10
N ILE A 51 -3.81 3.24 -2.50
CA ILE A 51 -4.20 3.82 -1.20
C ILE A 51 -5.55 4.49 -1.31
N GLU A 52 -5.73 5.43 -2.25
CA GLU A 52 -7.00 6.13 -2.47
C GLU A 52 -8.19 5.17 -2.60
N ARG A 53 -7.99 4.05 -3.31
CA ARG A 53 -9.01 3.02 -3.53
C ARG A 53 -9.14 1.99 -2.42
N TYR A 54 -8.39 2.10 -1.31
CA TYR A 54 -8.39 1.15 -0.19
C TYR A 54 -7.88 -0.26 -0.54
N HIS A 55 -7.16 -0.46 -1.66
CA HIS A 55 -6.50 -1.75 -1.92
C HIS A 55 -5.33 -1.97 -0.97
N ILE A 56 -4.70 -0.89 -0.52
CA ILE A 56 -3.71 -0.89 0.54
C ILE A 56 -4.04 0.21 1.54
N VAL A 57 -3.62 0.03 2.78
CA VAL A 57 -3.86 0.97 3.89
C VAL A 57 -2.54 1.24 4.58
N ALA A 58 -2.30 2.51 4.90
CA ALA A 58 -1.17 2.94 5.71
C ALA A 58 -1.49 2.72 7.20
N VAL A 59 -0.58 2.05 7.90
CA VAL A 59 -0.66 1.79 9.33
C VAL A 59 0.62 2.32 9.96
N GLU A 60 0.47 3.13 11.00
CA GLU A 60 1.62 3.66 11.73
C GLU A 60 2.30 2.53 12.50
N THR A 61 3.60 2.35 12.29
CA THR A 61 4.41 1.39 13.08
C THR A 61 5.14 2.14 14.18
N ASP A 62 5.02 1.60 15.40
CA ASP A 62 5.66 2.11 16.62
C ASP A 62 5.32 3.57 17.01
N HIS A 63 4.33 3.72 17.90
CA HIS A 63 3.89 5.02 18.43
C HIS A 63 4.92 5.69 19.35
N ASP A 64 6.03 5.03 19.70
CA ASP A 64 6.96 5.46 20.76
C ASP A 64 8.27 6.08 20.22
N THR A 65 8.39 6.24 18.89
CA THR A 65 9.53 6.94 18.26
C THR A 65 9.09 8.18 17.49
N ALA A 66 9.91 9.24 17.53
CA ALA A 66 9.61 10.52 16.88
C ALA A 66 9.63 10.48 15.34
N ALA A 67 9.84 9.30 14.75
CA ALA A 67 9.82 9.04 13.32
C ALA A 67 8.96 7.79 13.04
N ALA A 68 7.70 7.82 13.52
CA ALA A 68 6.72 6.81 13.17
C ALA A 68 6.63 6.72 11.63
N GLU A 69 7.10 5.60 11.10
CA GLU A 69 7.04 5.31 9.67
C GLU A 69 5.77 4.51 9.40
N SER A 70 5.01 4.94 8.41
CA SER A 70 3.79 4.23 8.01
C SER A 70 4.15 3.07 7.09
N VAL A 71 3.66 1.87 7.40
CA VAL A 71 3.75 0.71 6.52
C VAL A 71 2.43 0.49 5.81
N LEU A 72 2.52 0.04 4.57
CA LEU A 72 1.41 -0.27 3.69
C LEU A 72 1.10 -1.76 3.79
N VAL A 73 -0.15 -2.07 4.12
CA VAL A 73 -0.66 -3.45 4.20
C VAL A 73 -1.87 -3.62 3.29
N PRO A 74 -2.23 -4.86 2.94
CA PRO A 74 -3.48 -5.14 2.22
C PRO A 74 -4.68 -4.49 2.89
N GLY A 75 -5.44 -3.74 2.09
CA GLY A 75 -6.61 -3.01 2.52
C GLY A 75 -7.92 -3.80 2.39
N PRO A 76 -9.04 -3.24 2.88
CA PRO A 76 -10.31 -3.95 3.01
C PRO A 76 -10.99 -4.31 1.70
N VAL A 77 -10.67 -3.63 0.58
CA VAL A 77 -11.27 -3.94 -0.72
C VAL A 77 -10.39 -4.85 -1.58
N ALA A 78 -9.20 -5.21 -1.10
CA ALA A 78 -8.27 -6.01 -1.87
C ALA A 78 -8.62 -7.50 -1.82
N PHE A 79 -8.37 -8.18 -2.94
CA PHE A 79 -8.16 -9.62 -3.01
C PHE A 79 -6.69 -9.86 -3.35
N PRO A 80 -5.77 -9.84 -2.36
CA PRO A 80 -4.35 -9.79 -2.61
C PRO A 80 -3.88 -10.95 -3.50
N ALA A 81 -3.26 -10.60 -4.62
CA ALA A 81 -2.82 -11.55 -5.63
C ALA A 81 -1.46 -11.11 -6.17
N PRO A 82 -0.35 -11.45 -5.50
CA PRO A 82 0.96 -11.01 -5.95
C PRO A 82 1.24 -11.51 -7.37
N PRO A 83 1.80 -10.66 -8.26
CA PRO A 83 2.08 -11.10 -9.62
C PRO A 83 3.11 -12.25 -9.63
N THR A 84 3.04 -13.11 -10.64
CA THR A 84 4.01 -14.20 -10.80
C THR A 84 5.46 -13.70 -10.75
N GLY A 85 6.29 -14.35 -9.92
CA GLY A 85 7.71 -14.01 -9.72
C GLY A 85 7.98 -13.02 -8.58
N ALA A 86 6.94 -12.58 -7.87
CA ALA A 86 7.04 -11.67 -6.74
C ALA A 86 7.47 -12.34 -5.42
N ASP A 87 7.29 -13.66 -5.27
CA ASP A 87 7.50 -14.37 -4.00
C ASP A 87 8.91 -14.22 -3.40
N ASP A 88 9.91 -13.99 -4.26
CA ASP A 88 11.32 -13.87 -3.88
C ASP A 88 11.74 -12.42 -3.56
N LEU A 89 10.86 -11.44 -3.76
CA LEU A 89 11.17 -10.01 -3.57
C LEU A 89 11.61 -9.68 -2.13
N PRO A 90 10.96 -10.21 -1.06
CA PRO A 90 11.42 -9.95 0.31
C PRO A 90 12.88 -10.38 0.54
N HIS A 91 13.32 -11.48 -0.09
CA HIS A 91 14.68 -11.98 0.02
C HIS A 91 15.67 -11.18 -0.83
N ILE A 92 15.28 -10.75 -2.03
CA ILE A 92 16.14 -9.95 -2.92
C ILE A 92 16.43 -8.57 -2.32
N LEU A 93 15.43 -7.95 -1.70
CA LEU A 93 15.51 -6.57 -1.22
C LEU A 93 15.99 -6.44 0.22
N ASP A 94 16.19 -7.56 0.92
CA ASP A 94 16.66 -7.60 2.31
C ASP A 94 15.82 -6.72 3.25
N VAL A 95 14.50 -6.72 3.00
CA VAL A 95 13.53 -5.92 3.78
C VAL A 95 13.23 -6.66 5.09
N PRO A 96 13.25 -5.97 6.24
CA PRO A 96 12.98 -6.59 7.52
C PRO A 96 11.54 -7.11 7.60
N ASP A 97 11.37 -8.30 8.20
CA ASP A 97 10.05 -8.80 8.53
C ASP A 97 9.36 -7.91 9.56
N ARG A 98 8.11 -7.55 9.28
CA ARG A 98 7.26 -6.77 10.18
C ARG A 98 6.03 -7.58 10.59
N ALA A 99 5.48 -7.23 11.74
CA ALA A 99 4.20 -7.76 12.19
C ALA A 99 3.24 -6.58 12.39
N VAL A 100 2.28 -6.45 11.48
CA VAL A 100 1.23 -5.43 11.57
C VAL A 100 -0.03 -6.05 12.16
N ASP A 101 -0.58 -5.40 13.19
CA ASP A 101 -1.86 -5.79 13.75
C ASP A 101 -2.98 -5.52 12.75
N ARG A 102 -3.72 -6.58 12.39
CA ARG A 102 -4.86 -6.49 11.47
C ARG A 102 -6.00 -5.63 12.04
N THR A 103 -6.13 -5.58 13.37
CA THR A 103 -7.09 -4.71 14.04
C THR A 103 -6.72 -3.25 13.80
N ALA A 104 -5.44 -2.90 14.03
CA ALA A 104 -4.92 -1.56 13.73
C ALA A 104 -5.06 -1.21 12.25
N ALA A 105 -4.85 -2.16 11.33
CA ALA A 105 -5.08 -1.93 9.90
C ALA A 105 -6.56 -1.63 9.57
N GLY A 106 -7.50 -2.31 10.23
CA GLY A 106 -8.93 -2.05 10.09
C GLY A 106 -9.33 -0.69 10.65
N GLU A 107 -8.78 -0.32 11.81
CA GLU A 107 -9.00 0.98 12.45
C GLU A 107 -8.46 2.12 11.58
N ALA A 108 -7.22 2.02 11.10
CA ALA A 108 -6.63 3.00 10.18
C ALA A 108 -7.46 3.20 8.91
N ALA A 109 -8.01 2.11 8.34
CA ALA A 109 -8.91 2.19 7.19
C ALA A 109 -10.21 2.95 7.53
N ALA A 110 -10.82 2.63 8.67
CA ALA A 110 -12.05 3.27 9.13
C ALA A 110 -11.84 4.76 9.44
N GLU A 111 -10.77 5.11 10.14
CA GLU A 111 -10.41 6.48 10.47
C GLU A 111 -10.19 7.32 9.22
N ARG A 112 -9.46 6.81 8.23
CA ARG A 112 -9.28 7.50 6.96
C ARG A 112 -10.61 7.71 6.25
N LEU A 113 -11.47 6.70 6.19
CA LEU A 113 -12.80 6.81 5.57
C LEU A 113 -13.64 7.90 6.24
N LEU A 114 -13.62 7.97 7.57
CA LEU A 114 -14.33 9.00 8.32
C LEU A 114 -13.75 10.40 8.06
N ALA A 115 -12.43 10.54 8.01
CA ALA A 115 -11.75 11.80 7.71
C ALA A 115 -12.07 12.29 6.29
N GLU A 116 -12.09 11.39 5.30
CA GLU A 116 -12.47 11.72 3.93
C GLU A 116 -13.94 12.11 3.81
N ALA A 117 -14.84 11.40 4.50
CA ALA A 117 -16.25 11.74 4.54
C ALA A 117 -16.48 13.12 5.18
N ALA A 118 -15.81 13.42 6.30
CA ALA A 118 -15.86 14.72 6.94
C ALA A 118 -15.37 15.84 6.00
N THR A 119 -14.23 15.62 5.34
CA THR A 119 -13.68 16.57 4.35
C THR A 119 -14.65 16.80 3.19
N ALA A 120 -15.29 15.75 2.67
CA ALA A 120 -16.26 15.86 1.59
C ALA A 120 -17.51 16.65 2.00
N VAL A 121 -18.00 16.45 3.23
CA VAL A 121 -19.10 17.21 3.82
C VAL A 121 -18.73 18.68 3.96
N ASP A 122 -17.56 18.98 4.52
CA ASP A 122 -17.08 20.36 4.71
C ASP A 122 -16.88 21.09 3.38
N ALA A 123 -16.44 20.36 2.34
CA ALA A 123 -16.27 20.89 0.98
C ALA A 123 -17.59 20.99 0.19
N GLY A 124 -18.69 20.42 0.69
CA GLY A 124 -19.94 20.30 -0.05
C GLY A 124 -19.84 19.42 -1.31
N ASP A 125 -18.92 18.46 -1.33
CA ASP A 125 -18.67 17.56 -2.46
C ASP A 125 -19.72 16.43 -2.48
N THR A 126 -20.90 16.74 -3.04
CA THR A 126 -22.02 15.80 -3.11
C THR A 126 -21.73 14.54 -3.92
N ASP A 127 -20.85 14.65 -4.92
CA ASP A 127 -20.46 13.50 -5.74
C ASP A 127 -19.64 12.51 -4.91
N ARG A 128 -18.76 12.99 -4.03
CA ARG A 128 -17.99 12.13 -3.13
C ARG A 128 -18.79 11.60 -1.95
N ILE A 129 -19.80 12.34 -1.47
CA ILE A 129 -20.69 11.93 -0.37
C ILE A 129 -21.63 10.78 -0.76
N THR A 130 -22.05 10.71 -2.02
CA THR A 130 -23.11 9.79 -2.47
C THR A 130 -22.62 8.53 -3.17
N LYS A 131 -21.31 8.38 -3.33
CA LYS A 131 -20.66 7.30 -4.09
C LYS A 131 -20.30 6.11 -3.23
#